data_AF-A0A961SHC6-F1
#
_entry.id   AF-A0A961SHC6-F1
#
_cell.length_a   1.000
_cell.length_b   1.000
_cell.length_c   1.000
_cell.angle_alpha   90.00
_cell.angle_beta   90.00
_cell.angle_gamma   90.00
#
_symmetry.space_group_name_H-M   'P 1'
#
loop_
_entity.id
_entity.type
_entity.pdbx_description
1 polymer ?
#
loop_
_entity_poly.entity_id
_entity_poly.type
_entity_poly.pdbx_seq_one_letter_code
_entity_poly.pdbx_strand_id
1 'polypeptide(L)'
;GPRKLLSLRRDVWLRFAMQNFDGFYERYFAGRIRGNVRMTGDVTPAYATLDAATFAEIRKRLEGKGFAVKVVFLMRDPVSRCVSAAEMQRRKAGDGSMFAHDQLRKRYASNFFQARTRYDLIIERLETVFGSGNVHYGFFENMFTAEALTELSGFLQIPAKTDFLDKKINAARGAQTEIDPALLAEIRSFYQPVYEYCFDRFPHTRELWAKR
;
A
#
# COMPACT_ATOMS: atom_id res chain seq x y z
N GLY A 1 -1.86 34.70 10.45
CA GLY A 1 -3.20 35.30 10.39
C GLY A 1 -4.12 34.44 9.52
N PRO A 2 -5.41 34.31 9.85
CA PRO A 2 -6.35 33.37 9.21
C PRO A 2 -6.49 33.56 7.68
N ARG A 3 -6.17 34.76 7.16
CA ARG A 3 -6.16 35.05 5.71
C ARG A 3 -5.01 34.41 4.91
N LYS A 4 -3.90 33.98 5.55
CA LYS A 4 -2.78 33.30 4.86
C LYS A 4 -3.01 31.81 4.58
N LEU A 5 -4.02 31.18 5.20
CA LEU A 5 -4.37 29.77 4.94
C LEU A 5 -5.23 29.60 3.67
N LEU A 6 -5.92 30.66 3.23
CA LEU A 6 -6.77 30.67 2.03
C LEU A 6 -5.98 30.76 0.71
N SER A 7 -4.67 30.97 0.76
CA SER A 7 -3.79 31.05 -0.43
C SER A 7 -3.02 29.74 -0.69
N LEU A 8 -3.20 28.72 0.13
CA LEU A 8 -2.61 27.40 -0.12
C LEU A 8 -3.42 26.70 -1.21
N ARG A 9 -2.73 26.02 -2.14
CA ARG A 9 -3.42 25.12 -3.07
C ARG A 9 -4.29 24.15 -2.27
N ARG A 10 -5.50 23.88 -2.76
CA ARG A 10 -6.55 23.13 -2.05
C ARG A 10 -6.06 21.78 -1.51
N ASP A 11 -5.16 21.10 -2.22
CA ASP A 11 -4.50 19.85 -1.81
C ASP A 11 -3.65 20.01 -0.53
N VAL A 12 -2.88 21.09 -0.45
CA VAL A 12 -2.03 21.39 0.71
C VAL A 12 -2.87 21.74 1.92
N TRP A 13 -3.90 22.56 1.73
CA TRP A 13 -4.83 22.90 2.82
C TRP A 13 -5.60 21.66 3.33
N LEU A 14 -6.10 20.81 2.43
CA LEU A 14 -6.80 19.58 2.81
C LEU A 14 -5.91 18.65 3.63
N ARG A 15 -4.65 18.44 3.18
CA ARG A 15 -3.68 17.64 3.95
C ARG A 15 -3.43 18.23 5.32
N PHE A 16 -3.17 19.54 5.38
CA PHE A 16 -2.96 20.23 6.65
C PHE A 16 -4.17 20.04 7.57
N ALA A 17 -5.39 20.23 7.05
CA ALA A 17 -6.60 20.10 7.85
C ALA A 17 -6.84 18.67 8.35
N MET A 18 -6.60 17.65 7.51
CA MET A 18 -6.69 16.24 7.91
C MET A 18 -5.70 15.86 9.02
N GLN A 19 -4.54 16.51 9.07
CA GLN A 19 -3.49 16.23 10.06
C GLN A 19 -3.62 17.03 11.34
N ASN A 20 -4.23 18.22 11.29
CA ASN A 20 -4.20 19.17 12.41
C ASN A 20 -5.57 19.43 13.04
N PHE A 21 -6.68 19.04 12.40
CA PHE A 21 -8.02 19.25 12.95
C PHE A 21 -8.71 17.93 13.26
N ASP A 22 -9.02 17.75 14.54
CA ASP A 22 -9.71 16.57 15.00
C ASP A 22 -11.06 16.38 14.30
N GLY A 23 -11.24 15.14 13.91
CA GLY A 23 -12.37 14.65 13.17
C GLY A 23 -12.55 15.18 11.73
N PHE A 24 -11.58 15.94 11.21
CA PHE A 24 -11.68 16.47 9.85
C PHE A 24 -11.65 15.35 8.81
N TYR A 25 -10.82 14.33 9.03
CA TYR A 25 -10.65 13.21 8.11
C TYR A 25 -11.98 12.46 7.86
N GLU A 26 -12.65 11.97 8.89
CA GLU A 26 -13.91 11.22 8.71
C GLU A 26 -15.06 12.13 8.26
N ARG A 27 -15.10 13.40 8.67
CA ARG A 27 -16.09 14.37 8.15
C ARG A 27 -15.90 14.63 6.67
N TYR A 28 -14.65 14.70 6.20
CA TYR A 28 -14.33 14.88 4.79
C TYR A 28 -14.88 13.72 3.95
N PHE A 29 -14.60 12.48 4.37
CA PHE A 29 -15.10 11.29 3.67
C PHE A 29 -16.62 11.15 3.76
N ALA A 30 -17.23 11.40 4.92
CA ALA A 30 -18.69 11.43 5.06
C ALA A 30 -19.32 12.45 4.10
N GLY A 31 -18.68 13.62 3.96
CA GLY A 31 -19.09 14.65 3.01
C GLY A 31 -19.00 14.23 1.54
N ARG A 32 -18.25 13.18 1.18
CA ARG A 32 -18.19 12.63 -0.19
C ARG A 32 -19.36 11.70 -0.53
N ILE A 33 -20.02 11.14 0.47
CA ILE A 33 -21.20 10.28 0.30
C ILE A 33 -22.42 11.17 0.03
N ARG A 34 -22.70 11.44 -1.24
CA ARG A 34 -23.82 12.28 -1.70
C ARG A 34 -24.38 11.74 -3.02
N GLY A 35 -25.68 11.95 -3.25
CA GLY A 35 -26.36 11.46 -4.45
C GLY A 35 -26.22 9.94 -4.60
N ASN A 36 -25.67 9.49 -5.72
CA ASN A 36 -25.49 8.07 -6.03
C ASN A 36 -24.15 7.49 -5.54
N VAL A 37 -23.31 8.27 -4.83
CA VAL A 37 -22.04 7.79 -4.28
C VAL A 37 -22.30 6.99 -3.00
N ARG A 38 -21.96 5.69 -3.02
CA ARG A 38 -22.17 4.77 -1.88
C ARG A 38 -20.86 4.33 -1.20
N MET A 39 -19.73 4.65 -1.80
CA MET A 39 -18.41 4.28 -1.30
C MET A 39 -17.44 5.44 -1.52
N THR A 40 -16.53 5.59 -0.58
CA THR A 40 -15.38 6.50 -0.68
C THR A 40 -14.18 5.82 -0.05
N GLY A 41 -12.97 6.27 -0.37
CA GLY A 41 -11.76 5.65 0.14
C GLY A 41 -10.54 6.53 -0.06
N ASP A 42 -9.48 6.13 0.64
CA ASP A 42 -8.15 6.71 0.56
C ASP A 42 -7.15 5.62 0.22
N VAL A 43 -6.14 5.95 -0.58
CA VAL A 43 -5.08 5.03 -0.98
C VAL A 43 -3.74 5.65 -0.60
N THR A 44 -3.25 5.27 0.58
CA THR A 44 -2.00 5.77 1.14
C THR A 44 -1.07 4.61 1.50
N PRO A 45 0.01 4.37 0.74
CA PRO A 45 0.95 3.27 1.01
C PRO A 45 1.60 3.31 2.40
N ALA A 46 1.65 4.49 3.03
CA ALA A 46 2.21 4.65 4.36
C ALA A 46 1.34 3.98 5.46
N TYR A 47 0.06 3.68 5.18
CA TYR A 47 -0.80 3.03 6.17
C TYR A 47 -0.30 1.65 6.60
N ALA A 48 0.43 0.92 5.74
CA ALA A 48 1.06 -0.35 6.12
C ALA A 48 1.99 -0.24 7.35
N THR A 49 2.51 0.96 7.65
CA THR A 49 3.43 1.20 8.77
C THR A 49 2.73 1.62 10.06
N LEU A 50 1.39 1.74 10.08
CA LEU A 50 0.65 2.12 11.28
C LEU A 50 0.55 0.96 12.26
N ASP A 51 0.55 1.28 13.55
CA ASP A 51 0.32 0.28 14.61
C ASP A 51 -1.18 -0.05 14.76
N ALA A 52 -1.47 -1.10 15.52
CA ALA A 52 -2.83 -1.57 15.75
C ALA A 52 -3.70 -0.52 16.48
N ALA A 53 -3.11 0.26 17.40
CA ALA A 53 -3.81 1.31 18.13
C ALA A 53 -4.31 2.42 17.19
N THR A 54 -3.45 2.88 16.28
CA THR A 54 -3.80 3.88 15.28
C THR A 54 -4.86 3.33 14.32
N PHE A 55 -4.74 2.08 13.86
CA PHE A 55 -5.78 1.46 13.04
C PHE A 55 -7.13 1.39 13.77
N ALA A 56 -7.14 1.01 15.05
CA ALA A 56 -8.35 0.91 15.85
C ALA A 56 -9.02 2.28 16.04
N GLU A 57 -8.22 3.34 16.23
CA GLU A 57 -8.72 4.70 16.29
C GLU A 57 -9.34 5.15 14.95
N ILE A 58 -8.64 4.91 13.84
CA ILE A 58 -9.16 5.23 12.49
C ILE A 58 -10.48 4.51 12.25
N ARG A 59 -10.53 3.21 12.55
CA ARG A 59 -11.74 2.38 12.44
C ARG A 59 -12.88 2.99 13.26
N LYS A 60 -12.65 3.26 14.56
CA LYS A 60 -13.64 3.84 15.47
C LYS A 60 -14.18 5.18 14.96
N ARG A 61 -13.31 6.08 14.49
CA ARG A 61 -13.72 7.41 13.98
C ARG A 61 -14.58 7.27 12.72
N LEU A 62 -14.23 6.39 11.80
CA LEU A 62 -14.99 6.14 10.57
C LEU A 62 -16.33 5.44 10.85
N GLU A 63 -16.35 4.39 11.66
CA GLU A 63 -17.57 3.70 12.08
C GLU A 63 -18.52 4.65 12.84
N GLY A 64 -17.97 5.55 13.65
CA GLY A 64 -18.73 6.63 14.31
C GLY A 64 -19.41 7.63 13.36
N LYS A 65 -19.06 7.62 12.06
CA LYS A 65 -19.77 8.35 10.99
C LYS A 65 -20.70 7.46 10.15
N GLY A 66 -20.91 6.21 10.56
CA GLY A 66 -21.78 5.27 9.87
C GLY A 66 -21.11 4.52 8.72
N PHE A 67 -19.78 4.52 8.63
CA PHE A 67 -19.07 3.74 7.62
C PHE A 67 -18.93 2.27 8.02
N ALA A 68 -19.15 1.37 7.07
CA ALA A 68 -18.56 0.03 7.10
C ALA A 68 -17.14 0.11 6.51
N VAL A 69 -16.12 -0.13 7.32
CA VAL A 69 -14.71 0.03 6.89
C VAL A 69 -14.21 -1.27 6.26
N LYS A 70 -13.74 -1.17 5.01
CA LYS A 70 -13.04 -2.24 4.29
C LYS A 70 -11.60 -1.82 4.04
N VAL A 71 -10.66 -2.74 4.23
CA VAL A 71 -9.23 -2.53 3.99
C VAL A 71 -8.80 -3.33 2.77
N VAL A 72 -7.98 -2.71 1.92
CA VAL A 72 -7.34 -3.38 0.77
C VAL A 72 -5.83 -3.30 0.99
N PHE A 73 -5.18 -4.45 1.08
CA PHE A 73 -3.74 -4.55 1.25
C PHE A 73 -3.10 -5.27 0.06
N LEU A 74 -2.29 -4.54 -0.71
CA LEU A 74 -1.57 -5.06 -1.85
C LEU A 74 -0.13 -5.40 -1.46
N MET A 75 0.21 -6.68 -1.61
CA MET A 75 1.56 -7.21 -1.42
C MET A 75 2.29 -7.29 -2.77
N ARG A 76 3.60 -7.47 -2.69
CA ARG A 76 4.48 -7.68 -3.83
C ARG A 76 5.57 -8.64 -3.37
N ASP A 77 6.22 -9.35 -4.28
CA ASP A 77 7.43 -10.10 -3.97
C ASP A 77 8.38 -9.26 -3.07
N PRO A 78 8.75 -9.73 -1.85
CA PRO A 78 9.55 -8.99 -0.88
C PRO A 78 10.83 -8.36 -1.44
N VAL A 79 11.56 -9.09 -2.29
CA VAL A 79 12.76 -8.60 -2.98
C VAL A 79 12.40 -7.45 -3.93
N SER A 80 11.45 -7.66 -4.83
CA SER A 80 10.96 -6.66 -5.78
C SER A 80 10.43 -5.40 -5.08
N ARG A 81 9.77 -5.59 -3.93
CA ARG A 81 9.31 -4.50 -3.08
C ARG A 81 10.53 -3.70 -2.65
N CYS A 82 11.52 -4.33 -2.02
CA CYS A 82 12.76 -3.69 -1.56
C CYS A 82 13.40 -2.84 -2.66
N VAL A 83 13.67 -3.45 -3.82
CA VAL A 83 14.18 -2.76 -5.00
C VAL A 83 13.34 -1.53 -5.36
N SER A 84 12.02 -1.70 -5.42
CA SER A 84 11.10 -0.62 -5.80
C SER A 84 11.12 0.58 -4.85
N ALA A 85 11.24 0.42 -3.51
CA ALA A 85 11.40 1.62 -2.67
C ALA A 85 12.79 2.23 -2.75
N ALA A 86 13.85 1.45 -2.96
CA ALA A 86 15.17 2.01 -3.16
C ALA A 86 15.18 2.93 -4.40
N GLU A 87 14.59 2.47 -5.51
CA GLU A 87 14.39 3.31 -6.70
C GLU A 87 13.50 4.53 -6.46
N MET A 88 12.40 4.36 -5.71
CA MET A 88 11.52 5.48 -5.38
C MET A 88 12.22 6.55 -4.54
N GLN A 89 13.04 6.14 -3.56
CA GLN A 89 13.83 7.06 -2.73
C GLN A 89 14.85 7.81 -3.58
N ARG A 90 15.56 7.12 -4.48
CA ARG A 90 16.47 7.73 -5.44
C ARG A 90 15.78 8.81 -6.28
N ARG A 91 14.63 8.47 -6.90
CA ARG A 91 13.84 9.43 -7.69
C ARG A 91 13.40 10.65 -6.88
N LYS A 92 12.99 10.45 -5.63
CA LYS A 92 12.56 11.56 -4.75
C LYS A 92 13.72 12.46 -4.30
N ALA A 93 14.92 11.90 -4.17
CA ALA A 93 16.11 12.68 -3.83
C ALA A 93 16.64 13.53 -4.99
N GLY A 94 16.08 13.39 -6.20
CA GLY A 94 16.61 14.03 -7.41
C GLY A 94 17.95 13.44 -7.85
N ASP A 95 18.30 12.27 -7.33
CA ASP A 95 19.56 11.61 -7.61
C ASP A 95 19.50 10.89 -8.96
N GLY A 96 20.23 11.43 -9.94
CA GLY A 96 20.37 10.88 -11.28
C GLY A 96 21.47 9.81 -11.39
N SER A 97 22.16 9.49 -10.30
CA SER A 97 23.21 8.46 -10.32
C SER A 97 22.64 7.05 -10.53
N MET A 98 23.50 6.13 -10.99
CA MET A 98 23.17 4.71 -11.10
C MET A 98 22.69 4.17 -9.74
N PHE A 99 21.81 3.17 -9.77
CA PHE A 99 21.35 2.49 -8.55
C PHE A 99 22.55 1.97 -7.76
N ALA A 100 22.84 2.59 -6.62
CA ALA A 100 23.90 2.10 -5.74
C ALA A 100 23.40 0.85 -5.01
N HIS A 101 23.84 -0.33 -5.45
CA HIS A 101 23.58 -1.62 -4.80
C HIS A 101 23.91 -1.57 -3.30
N ASP A 102 24.96 -0.83 -2.94
CA ASP A 102 25.36 -0.61 -1.55
C ASP A 102 24.28 0.09 -0.71
N GLN A 103 23.50 0.98 -1.31
CA GLN A 103 22.40 1.65 -0.61
C GLN A 103 21.23 0.70 -0.36
N LEU A 104 20.97 -0.24 -1.27
CA LEU A 104 19.99 -1.29 -1.03
C LEU A 104 20.51 -2.26 0.04
N ARG A 105 21.75 -2.74 -0.08
CA ARG A 105 22.41 -3.66 0.87
C ARG A 105 22.40 -3.11 2.29
N LYS A 106 22.67 -1.82 2.48
CA LYS A 106 22.65 -1.18 3.81
C LYS A 106 21.25 -0.99 4.41
N ARG A 107 20.18 -1.07 3.60
CA ARG A 107 18.84 -0.58 4.01
C ARG A 107 17.73 -1.60 3.94
N TYR A 108 17.86 -2.70 3.20
CA TYR A 108 16.78 -3.68 3.04
C TYR A 108 16.29 -4.25 4.39
N ALA A 109 17.18 -4.35 5.38
CA ALA A 109 16.88 -4.80 6.74
C ALA A 109 16.47 -3.66 7.69
N SER A 110 16.49 -2.39 7.26
CA SER A 110 16.09 -1.26 8.12
C SER A 110 14.59 -1.28 8.43
N ASN A 111 14.20 -0.67 9.56
CA ASN A 111 12.79 -0.50 9.94
C ASN A 111 11.93 0.12 8.83
N PHE A 112 12.51 1.03 8.04
CA PHE A 112 11.81 1.65 6.91
C PHE A 112 11.38 0.62 5.85
N PHE A 113 12.23 -0.37 5.55
CA PHE A 113 11.90 -1.42 4.60
C PHE A 113 11.00 -2.46 5.25
N GLN A 114 11.39 -2.96 6.43
CA GLN A 114 10.62 -3.99 7.13
C GLN A 114 9.17 -3.57 7.41
N ALA A 115 8.91 -2.31 7.79
CA ALA A 115 7.56 -1.80 8.04
C ALA A 115 6.62 -1.88 6.83
N ARG A 116 7.13 -2.18 5.62
CA ARG A 116 6.37 -2.34 4.38
C ARG A 116 6.58 -3.70 3.70
N THR A 117 7.42 -4.57 4.26
CA THR A 117 7.78 -5.88 3.68
C THR A 117 7.44 -7.03 4.63
N ARG A 118 7.40 -6.82 5.95
CA ARG A 118 6.99 -7.83 6.94
C ARG A 118 5.47 -8.02 6.92
N TYR A 119 4.99 -8.68 5.87
CA TYR A 119 3.57 -8.91 5.63
C TYR A 119 2.92 -9.75 6.72
N ASP A 120 3.66 -10.71 7.26
CA ASP A 120 3.30 -11.45 8.47
C ASP A 120 2.83 -10.53 9.60
N LEU A 121 3.64 -9.52 9.93
CA LEU A 121 3.32 -8.55 11.00
C LEU A 121 2.22 -7.55 10.60
N ILE A 122 2.14 -7.18 9.32
CA ILE A 122 1.11 -6.25 8.82
C ILE A 122 -0.26 -6.93 8.85
N ILE A 123 -0.34 -8.16 8.35
CA ILE A 123 -1.57 -8.94 8.27
C ILE A 123 -2.10 -9.21 9.66
N GLU A 124 -1.26 -9.65 10.61
CA GLU A 124 -1.67 -9.86 11.99
C GLU A 124 -2.33 -8.61 12.61
N ARG A 125 -1.71 -7.43 12.44
CA ARG A 125 -2.27 -6.15 12.91
C ARG A 125 -3.61 -5.83 12.25
N LEU A 126 -3.70 -6.00 10.93
CA LEU A 126 -4.93 -5.72 10.19
C LEU A 126 -6.06 -6.63 10.64
N GLU A 127 -5.81 -7.93 10.81
CA GLU A 127 -6.84 -8.89 11.20
C GLU A 127 -7.27 -8.73 12.64
N THR A 128 -6.34 -8.39 13.53
CA THR A 128 -6.65 -8.05 14.93
C THR A 128 -7.63 -6.87 15.02
N VAL A 129 -7.46 -5.86 14.15
CA VAL A 129 -8.24 -4.62 14.23
C VAL A 129 -9.51 -4.66 13.40
N PHE A 130 -9.48 -5.18 12.18
CA PHE A 130 -10.60 -5.12 11.24
C PHE A 130 -11.37 -6.44 11.12
N GLY A 131 -10.75 -7.56 11.52
CA GLY A 131 -11.22 -8.91 11.22
C GLY A 131 -10.94 -9.31 9.76
N SER A 132 -10.63 -10.58 9.54
CA SER A 132 -10.24 -11.11 8.22
C SER A 132 -11.31 -10.88 7.14
N GLY A 133 -12.60 -10.88 7.49
CA GLY A 133 -13.70 -10.61 6.55
C GLY A 133 -13.77 -9.17 6.02
N ASN A 134 -13.07 -8.23 6.64
CA ASN A 134 -13.02 -6.81 6.22
C ASN A 134 -11.68 -6.42 5.61
N VAL A 135 -10.82 -7.39 5.29
CA VAL A 135 -9.53 -7.16 4.65
C VAL A 135 -9.42 -7.98 3.37
N HIS A 136 -9.17 -7.31 2.25
CA HIS A 136 -8.82 -7.97 1.00
C HIS A 136 -7.30 -7.92 0.81
N TYR A 137 -6.73 -9.07 0.45
CA TYR A 137 -5.33 -9.24 0.14
C TYR A 137 -5.16 -9.44 -1.37
N GLY A 138 -4.37 -8.59 -2.01
CA GLY A 138 -4.04 -8.72 -3.43
C GLY A 138 -2.54 -8.66 -3.68
N PHE A 139 -2.13 -8.99 -4.90
CA PHE A 139 -0.72 -9.12 -5.28
C PHE A 139 -0.40 -8.25 -6.49
N PHE A 140 0.67 -7.48 -6.41
CA PHE A 140 1.07 -6.57 -7.48
C PHE A 140 1.37 -7.31 -8.80
N GLU A 141 1.85 -8.55 -8.70
CA GLU A 141 2.20 -9.39 -9.85
C GLU A 141 0.99 -9.72 -10.74
N ASN A 142 -0.21 -9.81 -10.17
CA ASN A 142 -1.43 -10.18 -10.90
C ASN A 142 -2.58 -9.17 -10.74
N MET A 143 -2.40 -8.04 -10.07
CA MET A 143 -3.49 -7.07 -9.80
C MET A 143 -4.13 -6.47 -11.06
N PHE A 144 -3.47 -6.59 -12.23
CA PHE A 144 -3.98 -6.13 -13.53
C PHE A 144 -4.61 -7.26 -14.35
N THR A 145 -5.01 -8.36 -13.70
CA THR A 145 -5.75 -9.46 -14.31
C THR A 145 -7.25 -9.29 -14.10
N ALA A 146 -8.07 -9.93 -14.94
CA ALA A 146 -9.52 -9.89 -14.81
C ALA A 146 -10.00 -10.58 -13.53
N GLU A 147 -9.29 -11.63 -13.12
CA GLU A 147 -9.52 -12.40 -11.92
C GLU A 147 -9.33 -11.53 -10.67
N ALA A 148 -8.16 -10.90 -10.52
CA ALA A 148 -7.86 -10.04 -9.39
C ALA A 148 -8.81 -8.83 -9.29
N LEU A 149 -9.18 -8.24 -10.44
CA LEU A 149 -10.16 -7.16 -10.48
C LEU A 149 -11.54 -7.64 -10.02
N THR A 150 -11.97 -8.83 -10.45
CA THR A 150 -13.26 -9.42 -10.09
C THR A 150 -13.31 -9.72 -8.59
N GLU A 151 -12.26 -10.29 -8.02
CA GLU A 151 -12.16 -10.56 -6.57
C GLU A 151 -12.26 -9.27 -5.75
N LEU A 152 -11.49 -8.24 -6.10
CA LEU A 152 -11.52 -6.95 -5.42
C LEU A 152 -12.89 -6.27 -5.55
N SER A 153 -13.48 -6.29 -6.76
CA SER A 153 -14.82 -5.74 -7.01
C SER A 153 -15.90 -6.47 -6.20
N GLY A 154 -15.83 -7.80 -6.12
CA GLY A 154 -16.72 -8.60 -5.28
C GLY A 154 -16.58 -8.26 -3.80
N PHE A 155 -15.35 -8.18 -3.30
CA PHE A 155 -15.07 -7.76 -1.93
C PHE A 155 -15.63 -6.36 -1.63
N LEU A 156 -15.46 -5.41 -2.55
CA LEU A 156 -15.97 -4.04 -2.41
C LEU A 156 -17.48 -3.91 -2.71
N GLN A 157 -18.13 -4.96 -3.23
CA GLN A 157 -19.53 -4.99 -3.65
C GLN A 157 -19.85 -3.93 -4.72
N ILE A 158 -18.95 -3.79 -5.69
CA ILE A 158 -19.12 -2.91 -6.85
C ILE A 158 -18.99 -3.71 -8.16
N PRO A 159 -19.62 -3.28 -9.26
CA PRO A 159 -19.42 -3.92 -10.55
C PRO A 159 -17.95 -3.87 -10.99
N ALA A 160 -17.42 -5.00 -11.46
CA ALA A 160 -16.11 -5.03 -12.11
C ALA A 160 -16.16 -4.24 -13.43
N LYS A 161 -15.12 -3.42 -13.66
CA LYS A 161 -14.97 -2.59 -14.87
C LYS A 161 -13.68 -2.97 -15.58
N THR A 162 -13.75 -4.03 -16.38
CA THR A 162 -12.59 -4.63 -17.07
C THR A 162 -11.88 -3.65 -18.02
N ASP A 163 -12.56 -2.63 -18.54
CA ASP A 163 -11.97 -1.58 -19.39
C ASP A 163 -10.82 -0.80 -18.73
N PHE A 164 -10.64 -0.91 -17.42
CA PHE A 164 -9.50 -0.31 -16.72
C PHE A 164 -8.21 -1.11 -16.86
N LEU A 165 -8.28 -2.40 -17.24
CA LEU A 165 -7.10 -3.25 -17.41
C LEU A 165 -6.20 -2.78 -18.57
N ASP A 166 -6.80 -2.16 -19.59
CA ASP A 166 -6.08 -1.66 -20.77
C ASP A 166 -5.40 -0.30 -20.55
N LYS A 167 -5.58 0.32 -19.38
CA LYS A 167 -5.07 1.66 -19.08
C LYS A 167 -3.78 1.60 -18.27
N LYS A 168 -2.64 1.82 -18.92
CA LYS A 168 -1.34 2.03 -18.24
C LYS A 168 -1.14 3.50 -17.89
N ILE A 169 -1.35 3.84 -16.61
CA ILE A 169 -1.09 5.19 -16.07
C ILE A 169 0.17 5.09 -15.20
N ASN A 170 1.16 5.96 -15.44
CA ASN A 170 2.44 5.99 -14.70
C ASN A 170 3.30 4.70 -14.81
N ALA A 171 3.39 4.10 -16.00
CA ALA A 171 4.40 3.08 -16.24
C ALA A 171 5.79 3.62 -15.84
N ALA A 172 6.51 2.88 -14.99
CA ALA A 172 7.84 3.28 -14.56
C ALA A 172 8.71 3.50 -15.81
N ARG A 173 9.06 4.77 -16.08
CA ARG A 173 10.06 5.12 -17.10
C ARG A 173 11.43 4.84 -16.50
N GLY A 174 12.05 3.76 -16.90
CA GLY A 174 13.44 3.46 -16.56
C GLY A 174 13.79 2.03 -16.91
N ALA A 175 14.97 1.83 -17.49
CA ALA A 175 15.59 0.51 -17.55
C ALA A 175 15.59 -0.08 -16.14
N GLN A 176 15.13 -1.33 -16.00
CA GLN A 176 15.35 -2.09 -14.78
C GLN A 176 16.84 -2.03 -14.51
N THR A 177 17.24 -1.46 -13.37
CA THR A 177 18.65 -1.52 -13.00
C THR A 177 18.97 -2.98 -12.76
N GLU A 178 20.01 -3.49 -13.41
CA GLU A 178 20.50 -4.83 -13.18
C GLU A 178 21.04 -4.88 -11.75
N ILE A 179 20.44 -5.73 -10.90
CA ILE A 179 20.83 -5.85 -9.50
C ILE A 179 21.64 -7.13 -9.32
N ASP A 180 22.75 -7.02 -8.60
CA ASP A 180 23.63 -8.11 -8.19
C ASP A 180 22.80 -9.30 -7.68
N PRO A 181 22.81 -10.46 -8.37
CA PRO A 181 22.05 -11.64 -7.97
C PRO A 181 22.37 -12.10 -6.55
N ALA A 182 23.61 -11.93 -6.08
CA ALA A 182 23.98 -12.29 -4.71
C ALA A 182 23.25 -11.41 -3.68
N LEU A 183 23.09 -10.12 -3.97
CA LEU A 183 22.30 -9.22 -3.12
C LEU A 183 20.80 -9.57 -3.16
N LEU A 184 20.25 -9.97 -4.31
CA LEU A 184 18.86 -10.41 -4.39
C LEU A 184 18.63 -11.66 -3.52
N ALA A 185 19.54 -12.63 -3.60
CA ALA A 185 19.52 -13.83 -2.76
C ALA A 185 19.68 -13.51 -1.26
N GLU A 186 20.56 -12.56 -0.91
CA GLU A 186 20.73 -12.07 0.47
C GLU A 186 19.41 -11.50 1.02
N ILE A 187 18.74 -10.63 0.26
CA ILE A 187 17.45 -10.04 0.64
C ILE A 187 16.37 -11.11 0.74
N ARG A 188 16.34 -12.05 -0.21
CA ARG A 188 15.37 -13.16 -0.21
C ARG A 188 15.51 -14.00 1.05
N SER A 189 16.74 -14.37 1.39
CA SER A 189 17.07 -15.11 2.61
C SER A 189 16.65 -14.35 3.88
N PHE A 190 16.93 -13.05 3.95
CA PHE A 190 16.50 -12.23 5.09
C PHE A 190 14.97 -12.20 5.27
N TYR A 191 14.21 -12.14 4.18
CA TYR A 191 12.75 -12.14 4.20
C TYR A 191 12.12 -13.54 4.11
N GLN A 192 12.91 -14.61 4.28
CA GLN A 192 12.42 -15.99 4.21
C GLN A 192 11.19 -16.26 5.10
N PRO A 193 11.11 -15.77 6.35
CA PRO A 193 9.90 -15.95 7.16
C PRO A 193 8.63 -15.31 6.55
N VAL A 194 8.78 -14.22 5.80
CA VAL A 194 7.67 -13.58 5.08
C VAL A 194 7.22 -14.45 3.91
N TYR A 195 8.17 -15.02 3.17
CA TYR A 195 7.86 -15.96 2.10
C TYR A 195 7.11 -17.18 2.65
N GLU A 196 7.61 -17.81 3.70
CA GLU A 196 6.97 -18.95 4.35
C GLU A 196 5.53 -18.63 4.78
N TYR A 197 5.35 -17.53 5.52
CA TYR A 197 4.03 -17.07 5.95
C TYR A 197 3.07 -16.86 4.76
N CYS A 198 3.52 -16.15 3.72
CA CYS A 198 2.68 -15.87 2.56
C CYS A 198 2.43 -17.10 1.70
N PHE A 199 3.39 -18.01 1.59
CA PHE A 199 3.23 -19.25 0.84
C PHE A 199 2.25 -20.21 1.50
N ASP A 200 2.17 -20.21 2.82
CA ASP A 200 1.21 -21.04 3.54
C ASP A 200 -0.18 -20.40 3.53
N ARG A 201 -0.24 -19.08 3.73
CA ARG A 201 -1.51 -18.34 3.76
C ARG A 201 -2.13 -18.11 2.38
N PHE A 202 -1.30 -17.91 1.36
CA PHE A 202 -1.70 -17.59 -0.01
C PHE A 202 -0.91 -18.46 -0.99
N PRO A 203 -1.24 -19.75 -1.16
CA PRO A 203 -0.40 -20.71 -1.89
C PRO A 203 0.02 -20.30 -3.30
N HIS A 204 -0.82 -19.57 -4.03
CA HIS A 204 -0.51 -19.06 -5.37
C HIS A 204 0.69 -18.10 -5.40
N THR A 205 1.08 -17.51 -4.26
CA THR A 205 2.30 -16.69 -4.16
C THR A 205 3.57 -17.48 -4.42
N ARG A 206 3.56 -18.81 -4.24
CA ARG A 206 4.68 -19.69 -4.63
C ARG A 206 5.00 -19.54 -6.11
N GLU A 207 3.99 -19.42 -6.97
CA GLU A 207 4.15 -19.23 -8.41
C GLU A 207 4.45 -17.78 -8.76
N LEU A 208 3.71 -16.82 -8.17
CA LEU A 208 3.89 -15.40 -8.45
C LEU A 208 5.31 -14.91 -8.10
N TRP A 209 5.93 -15.48 -7.06
CA TRP A 209 7.22 -15.04 -6.53
C TRP A 209 8.36 -16.04 -6.78
N ALA A 210 8.15 -17.03 -7.64
CA ALA A 210 9.17 -18.02 -8.02
C ALA A 210 10.31 -17.43 -8.87
N LYS A 211 10.05 -16.34 -9.60
CA LYS A 211 10.93 -15.85 -10.69
C LYS A 211 12.02 -14.86 -10.25
N ARG A 212 12.38 -14.79 -8.97
CA ARG A 212 13.45 -13.90 -8.47
C ARG A 212 14.29 -14.50 -7.35
#